data_AF-A0AAJ4W2N1-F1
#
_entry.id   AF-A0AAJ4W2N1-F1
#
_cell.length_a   1.000
_cell.length_b   1.000
_cell.length_c   1.000
_cell.angle_alpha   90.00
_cell.angle_beta   90.00
_cell.angle_gamma   90.00
#
_symmetry.space_group_name_H-M   'P 1'
#
loop_
_entity.id
_entity.type
_entity.pdbx_description
1 polymer ?
#
loop_
_entity_poly.entity_id
_entity_poly.type
_entity_poly.pdbx_seq_one_letter_code
_entity_poly.pdbx_strand_id
1 'polypeptide(L)'
;MITSNTSKDLQNYLQFIETKSIDSLKEGYFHVDHVIDAFQKGEEMGSQKTLEKLKDKFVRTTTQMFLYGLDLIHLLEEKGYKTVDFYVNPYTYKFIVVTELENTFNEGYINTFFTIAYDKQKRFKDDFGTEAHYLFVENEGLNTEELKADGFINI
;
A
#
# COMPACT_ATOMS: atom_id res chain seq x y z
N MET A 1 8.90 21.06 -32.25
CA MET A 1 9.00 19.65 -32.66
C MET A 1 8.92 18.79 -31.42
N ILE A 2 7.77 18.14 -31.19
CA ILE A 2 7.59 17.21 -30.07
C ILE A 2 7.83 15.82 -30.65
N THR A 3 9.00 15.25 -30.37
CA THR A 3 9.29 13.84 -30.67
C THR A 3 8.60 12.98 -29.63
N SER A 4 7.41 12.49 -29.94
CA SER A 4 6.75 11.46 -29.13
C SER A 4 7.54 10.16 -29.30
N ASN A 5 8.11 9.63 -28.22
CA ASN A 5 8.67 8.28 -28.20
C ASN A 5 7.51 7.28 -28.23
N THR A 6 6.94 7.08 -29.40
CA THR A 6 5.87 6.10 -29.64
C THR A 6 6.44 4.69 -29.54
N SER A 7 5.74 3.78 -28.84
CA SER A 7 6.13 2.37 -28.72
C SER A 7 6.35 1.73 -30.11
N LYS A 8 7.35 0.87 -30.23
CA LYS A 8 7.64 0.10 -31.47
C LYS A 8 6.43 -0.71 -31.93
N ASP A 9 5.63 -1.21 -31.00
CA ASP A 9 4.42 -1.97 -31.33
C ASP A 9 3.34 -1.08 -31.97
N LEU A 10 3.23 0.17 -31.50
CA LEU A 10 2.32 1.15 -32.10
C LEU A 10 2.82 1.58 -33.48
N GLN A 11 4.12 1.76 -33.67
CA GLN A 11 4.70 2.07 -34.99
C GLN A 11 4.44 0.95 -36.00
N ASN A 12 4.62 -0.30 -35.61
CA ASN A 12 4.37 -1.47 -36.45
C ASN A 12 2.87 -1.62 -36.80
N TYR A 13 1.99 -1.35 -35.84
CA TYR A 13 0.54 -1.40 -36.05
C TYR A 13 0.06 -0.30 -37.00
N LEU A 14 0.57 0.93 -36.85
CA LEU A 14 0.24 2.06 -37.71
C LEU A 14 0.71 1.82 -39.16
N GLN A 15 1.94 1.34 -39.36
CA GLN A 15 2.43 0.94 -40.69
C GLN A 15 1.58 -0.16 -41.33
N PHE A 16 1.14 -1.14 -40.54
CA PHE A 16 0.28 -2.22 -41.03
C PHE A 16 -1.09 -1.71 -41.51
N ILE A 17 -1.70 -0.76 -40.79
CA ILE A 17 -2.96 -0.14 -41.19
C ILE A 17 -2.78 0.71 -42.44
N GLU A 18 -1.76 1.56 -42.48
CA GLU A 18 -1.47 2.48 -43.59
C GLU A 18 -1.20 1.72 -44.90
N THR A 19 -0.53 0.57 -44.83
CA THR A 19 -0.27 -0.30 -45.99
C THR A 19 -1.55 -0.98 -46.52
N LYS A 20 -2.58 -1.16 -45.69
CA LYS A 20 -3.84 -1.82 -46.09
C LYS A 20 -4.93 -0.89 -46.61
N SER A 21 -4.79 0.43 -46.45
CA SER A 21 -5.83 1.42 -46.80
C SER A 21 -5.64 2.09 -48.17
N ILE A 22 -4.56 1.81 -48.90
CA ILE A 22 -4.25 2.44 -50.21
C ILE A 22 -5.25 2.05 -51.31
N ASP A 23 -5.93 0.89 -51.23
CA ASP A 23 -6.77 0.38 -52.33
C ASP A 23 -8.29 0.52 -52.14
N SER A 24 -8.79 1.12 -51.06
CA SER A 24 -10.19 1.61 -50.95
C SER A 24 -10.47 2.23 -49.59
N LEU A 25 -11.13 3.39 -49.57
CA LEU A 25 -11.76 3.95 -48.36
C LEU A 25 -12.86 3.00 -47.90
N LYS A 26 -12.56 2.17 -46.89
CA LYS A 26 -13.52 1.26 -46.27
C LYS A 26 -14.32 1.98 -45.18
N GLU A 27 -15.62 1.73 -45.16
CA GLU A 27 -16.51 2.11 -44.07
C GLU A 27 -15.98 1.52 -42.75
N GLY A 28 -15.77 2.37 -41.74
CA GLY A 28 -15.09 2.01 -40.47
C GLY A 28 -13.61 2.39 -40.37
N TYR A 29 -13.07 3.15 -41.33
CA TYR A 29 -11.73 3.74 -41.23
C TYR A 29 -11.70 4.89 -40.21
N PHE A 30 -10.93 4.72 -39.13
CA PHE A 30 -10.61 5.79 -38.19
C PHE A 30 -9.27 6.42 -38.58
N HIS A 31 -9.24 7.73 -38.76
CA HIS A 31 -7.99 8.45 -39.07
C HIS A 31 -6.95 8.18 -37.98
N VAL A 32 -5.67 8.07 -38.35
CA VAL A 32 -4.54 7.74 -37.46
C VAL A 32 -4.53 8.61 -36.21
N ASP A 33 -4.86 9.90 -36.33
CA ASP A 33 -4.92 10.82 -35.19
C ASP A 33 -6.02 10.46 -34.18
N HIS A 34 -7.17 9.95 -34.63
CA HIS A 34 -8.24 9.48 -33.73
C HIS A 34 -7.87 8.18 -33.02
N VAL A 35 -7.11 7.30 -33.68
CA VAL A 35 -6.60 6.06 -33.08
C VAL A 35 -5.52 6.38 -32.05
N ILE A 36 -4.62 7.32 -32.35
CA ILE A 36 -3.57 7.78 -31.43
C ILE A 36 -4.20 8.49 -30.21
N ASP A 37 -5.17 9.38 -30.40
CA ASP A 37 -5.86 10.07 -29.31
C ASP A 37 -6.66 9.09 -28.42
N ALA A 38 -7.35 8.11 -29.00
CA ALA A 38 -8.04 7.07 -28.23
C ALA A 38 -7.07 6.15 -27.45
N PHE A 39 -5.89 5.86 -28.03
CA PHE A 39 -4.86 5.05 -27.38
C PHE A 39 -4.19 5.81 -26.22
N GLN A 40 -3.84 7.09 -26.43
CA GLN A 40 -3.29 7.97 -25.41
C GLN A 40 -4.29 8.20 -24.27
N LYS A 41 -5.57 8.47 -24.58
CA LYS A 41 -6.64 8.54 -23.57
C LYS A 41 -6.86 7.22 -22.87
N GLY A 42 -6.71 6.09 -23.56
CA GLY A 42 -6.76 4.75 -22.97
C GLY A 42 -5.62 4.46 -22.00
N GLU A 43 -4.39 4.88 -22.32
CA GLU A 43 -3.22 4.80 -21.44
C GLU A 43 -3.31 5.75 -20.25
N GLU A 44 -3.79 6.98 -20.44
CA GLU A 44 -4.02 7.96 -19.37
C GLU A 44 -5.15 7.51 -18.44
N MET A 45 -6.29 7.06 -18.98
CA MET A 45 -7.39 6.52 -18.18
C MET A 45 -7.02 5.19 -17.52
N GLY A 46 -6.23 4.35 -18.19
CA GLY A 46 -5.73 3.08 -17.67
C GLY A 46 -4.73 3.28 -16.52
N SER A 47 -3.84 4.26 -16.66
CA SER A 47 -2.87 4.63 -15.61
C SER A 47 -3.57 5.28 -14.43
N GLN A 48 -4.53 6.19 -14.65
CA GLN A 48 -5.36 6.76 -13.57
C GLN A 48 -6.15 5.68 -12.83
N LYS A 49 -6.86 4.79 -13.52
CA LYS A 49 -7.58 3.67 -12.89
C LYS A 49 -6.66 2.71 -12.16
N THR A 50 -5.44 2.51 -12.66
CA THR A 50 -4.43 1.69 -11.98
C THR A 50 -3.94 2.37 -10.70
N LEU A 51 -3.67 3.68 -10.76
CA LEU A 51 -3.29 4.48 -9.58
C LEU A 51 -4.41 4.52 -8.55
N GLU A 52 -5.67 4.67 -8.96
CA GLU A 52 -6.84 4.60 -8.07
C GLU A 52 -6.94 3.23 -7.40
N LYS A 53 -6.81 2.12 -8.16
CA LYS A 53 -6.81 0.78 -7.58
C LYS A 53 -5.64 0.55 -6.62
N LEU A 54 -4.45 1.07 -6.92
CA LEU A 54 -3.30 1.01 -6.03
C LEU A 54 -3.55 1.80 -4.75
N LYS A 55 -4.11 3.00 -4.87
CA LYS A 55 -4.51 3.84 -3.73
C LYS A 55 -5.55 3.13 -2.87
N ASP A 56 -6.61 2.58 -3.47
CA ASP A 56 -7.68 1.88 -2.75
C ASP A 56 -7.14 0.65 -2.03
N LYS A 57 -6.26 -0.12 -2.70
CA LYS A 57 -5.58 -1.26 -2.08
C LYS A 57 -4.71 -0.80 -0.90
N PHE A 58 -3.89 0.23 -1.10
CA PHE A 58 -3.01 0.77 -0.05
C PHE A 58 -3.82 1.29 1.16
N VAL A 59 -4.88 2.06 0.92
CA VAL A 59 -5.77 2.57 1.97
C VAL A 59 -6.42 1.41 2.71
N ARG A 60 -7.00 0.45 2.00
CA ARG A 60 -7.64 -0.72 2.62
C ARG A 60 -6.66 -1.54 3.46
N THR A 61 -5.48 -1.83 2.93
CA THR A 61 -4.43 -2.58 3.61
C THR A 61 -3.95 -1.84 4.86
N THR A 62 -3.66 -0.54 4.76
CA THR A 62 -3.22 0.28 5.89
C THR A 62 -4.29 0.39 6.98
N THR A 63 -5.55 0.63 6.60
CA THR A 63 -6.66 0.69 7.56
C THR A 63 -6.81 -0.63 8.30
N GLN A 64 -6.70 -1.77 7.61
CA GLN A 64 -6.85 -3.06 8.27
C GLN A 64 -5.70 -3.35 9.25
N MET A 65 -4.46 -2.97 8.89
CA MET A 65 -3.32 -3.08 9.80
C MET A 65 -3.56 -2.26 11.07
N PHE A 66 -4.07 -1.04 10.91
CA PHE A 66 -4.39 -0.15 12.02
C PHE A 66 -5.46 -0.74 12.94
N LEU A 67 -6.57 -1.24 12.36
CA LEU A 67 -7.65 -1.88 13.13
C LEU A 67 -7.15 -3.11 13.91
N TYR A 68 -6.29 -3.93 13.31
CA TYR A 68 -5.66 -5.04 14.02
C TYR A 68 -4.70 -4.60 15.14
N GLY A 69 -4.03 -3.45 14.97
CA GLY A 69 -3.20 -2.86 16.02
C GLY A 69 -4.04 -2.38 17.20
N LEU A 70 -5.18 -1.72 16.94
CA LEU A 70 -6.12 -1.32 17.98
C LEU A 70 -6.74 -2.52 18.70
N ASP A 71 -7.14 -3.55 17.95
CA ASP A 71 -7.66 -4.80 18.53
C ASP A 71 -6.60 -5.51 19.40
N LEU A 72 -5.34 -5.49 18.96
CA LEU A 72 -4.22 -5.99 19.78
C LEU A 72 -4.07 -5.21 21.10
N ILE A 73 -4.12 -3.87 21.05
CA ILE A 73 -4.05 -3.03 22.26
C ILE A 73 -5.22 -3.36 23.19
N HIS A 74 -6.45 -3.44 22.64
CA HIS A 74 -7.64 -3.75 23.42
C HIS A 74 -7.54 -5.10 24.15
N LEU A 75 -7.09 -6.15 23.45
CA LEU A 75 -6.89 -7.47 24.03
C LEU A 75 -5.78 -7.52 25.10
N LEU A 76 -4.79 -6.63 25.03
CA LEU A 76 -3.79 -6.47 26.08
C LEU A 76 -4.38 -5.78 27.32
N GLU A 77 -5.17 -4.73 27.11
CA GLU A 77 -5.87 -3.99 28.17
C GLU A 77 -6.89 -4.85 28.91
N GLU A 78 -7.64 -5.70 28.20
CA GLU A 78 -8.54 -6.68 28.81
C GLU A 78 -7.82 -7.66 29.76
N LYS A 79 -6.53 -7.90 29.51
CA LYS A 79 -5.67 -8.73 30.37
C LYS A 79 -4.98 -7.94 31.48
N GLY A 80 -5.28 -6.65 31.61
CA GLY A 80 -4.77 -5.77 32.66
C GLY A 80 -3.42 -5.13 32.33
N TYR A 81 -2.92 -5.27 31.10
CA TYR A 81 -1.71 -4.58 30.67
C TYR A 81 -2.02 -3.14 30.25
N LYS A 82 -1.09 -2.23 30.49
CA LYS A 82 -1.23 -0.83 30.12
C LYS A 82 -0.42 -0.51 28.87
N THR A 83 -1.05 0.25 27.99
CA THR A 83 -0.42 0.86 26.82
C THR A 83 -0.30 2.36 27.08
N VAL A 84 0.87 2.92 26.79
CA VAL A 84 1.14 4.36 26.95
C VAL A 84 0.73 5.10 25.69
N ASP A 85 1.12 4.58 24.54
CA ASP A 85 0.97 5.22 23.23
C ASP A 85 1.15 4.17 22.11
N PHE A 86 1.01 4.57 20.86
CA PHE A 86 1.39 3.73 19.72
C PHE A 86 1.83 4.54 18.50
N TYR A 87 2.62 3.92 17.63
CA TYR A 87 3.12 4.51 16.39
C TYR A 87 2.83 3.59 15.21
N VAL A 88 2.56 4.18 14.05
CA VAL A 88 2.21 3.45 12.83
C VAL A 88 3.10 3.89 11.69
N ASN A 89 3.69 2.94 10.96
CA ASN A 89 4.31 3.21 9.67
C ASN A 89 3.48 2.52 8.57
N PRO A 90 2.65 3.28 7.83
CA PRO A 90 1.75 2.72 6.83
C PRO A 90 2.50 2.22 5.59
N TYR A 91 3.71 2.72 5.31
CA TYR A 91 4.48 2.36 4.13
C TYR A 91 5.20 1.02 4.29
N THR A 92 5.65 0.71 5.50
CA THR A 92 6.32 -0.57 5.82
C THR A 92 5.42 -1.54 6.59
N TYR A 93 4.14 -1.21 6.74
CA TYR A 93 3.17 -1.96 7.53
C TYR A 93 3.66 -2.33 8.93
N LYS A 94 4.19 -1.35 9.67
CA LYS A 94 4.65 -1.55 11.06
C LYS A 94 3.74 -0.83 12.04
N PHE A 95 3.50 -1.47 13.17
CA PHE A 95 2.74 -0.93 14.28
C PHE A 95 3.56 -1.14 15.56
N ILE A 96 3.83 -0.08 16.30
CA ILE A 96 4.60 -0.10 17.55
C ILE A 96 3.67 0.28 18.69
N VAL A 97 3.54 -0.59 19.68
CA VAL A 97 2.90 -0.28 20.97
C VAL A 97 3.97 0.27 21.91
N VAL A 98 3.70 1.40 22.55
CA VAL A 98 4.58 1.96 23.57
C VAL A 98 4.09 1.50 24.95
N THR A 99 5.01 0.94 25.73
CA THR A 99 4.72 0.33 27.03
C THR A 99 5.44 1.04 28.16
N GLU A 100 4.88 0.97 29.36
CA GLU A 100 5.62 1.27 30.59
C GLU A 100 6.74 0.23 30.79
N LEU A 101 7.82 0.63 31.46
CA LEU A 101 8.99 -0.22 31.76
C LEU A 101 8.58 -1.58 32.35
N GLU A 102 7.59 -1.59 33.24
CA GLU A 102 7.10 -2.80 33.90
C GLU A 102 6.57 -3.84 32.90
N ASN A 103 5.94 -3.42 31.81
CA ASN A 103 5.41 -4.32 30.79
C ASN A 103 6.49 -4.78 29.81
N THR A 104 7.43 -3.90 29.43
CA THR A 104 8.50 -4.18 28.46
C THR A 104 9.32 -5.41 28.86
N PHE A 105 9.57 -5.59 30.16
CA PHE A 105 10.37 -6.69 30.69
C PHE A 105 9.54 -7.80 31.37
N ASN A 106 8.22 -7.75 31.26
CA ASN A 106 7.33 -8.75 31.84
C ASN A 106 7.12 -9.92 30.88
N GLU A 107 7.59 -11.12 31.23
CA GLU A 107 7.45 -12.31 30.39
C GLU A 107 5.99 -12.64 30.03
N GLY A 108 5.05 -12.41 30.95
CA GLY A 108 3.62 -12.61 30.71
C GLY A 108 3.08 -11.66 29.64
N TYR A 109 3.49 -10.38 29.71
CA TYR A 109 3.19 -9.38 28.69
C TYR A 109 3.79 -9.78 27.35
N ILE A 110 5.10 -10.06 27.31
CA ILE A 110 5.84 -10.41 26.08
C ILE A 110 5.19 -11.61 25.37
N ASN A 111 4.90 -12.68 26.12
CA ASN A 111 4.26 -13.88 25.56
C ASN A 111 2.84 -13.58 25.05
N THR A 112 2.06 -12.81 25.81
CA THR A 112 0.71 -12.42 25.41
C THR A 112 0.74 -11.56 24.16
N PHE A 113 1.60 -10.54 24.12
CA PHE A 113 1.79 -9.64 22.99
C PHE A 113 2.10 -10.43 21.73
N PHE A 114 3.15 -11.27 21.75
CA PHE A 114 3.56 -12.00 20.55
C PHE A 114 2.55 -13.05 20.12
N THR A 115 1.80 -13.65 21.05
CA THR A 115 0.70 -14.57 20.71
C THR A 115 -0.39 -13.86 19.91
N ILE A 116 -0.86 -12.70 20.39
CA ILE A 116 -1.90 -11.92 19.73
C ILE A 116 -1.37 -11.33 18.41
N ALA A 117 -0.19 -10.71 18.45
CA ALA A 117 0.47 -10.14 17.28
C ALA A 117 0.62 -11.17 16.16
N TYR A 118 1.11 -12.38 16.47
CA TYR A 118 1.32 -13.41 15.45
C TYR A 118 0.02 -13.83 14.77
N ASP A 119 -1.08 -13.99 15.53
CA ASP A 119 -2.41 -14.24 14.94
C ASP A 119 -2.83 -13.12 13.98
N LYS A 120 -2.67 -11.85 14.38
CA LYS A 120 -3.00 -10.70 13.51
C LYS A 120 -2.11 -10.63 12.27
N GLN A 121 -0.81 -10.83 12.42
CA GLN A 121 0.15 -10.83 11.31
C GLN A 121 -0.17 -11.91 10.29
N LYS A 122 -0.50 -13.11 10.77
CA LYS A 122 -0.90 -14.23 9.91
C LYS A 122 -2.17 -13.89 9.13
N ARG A 123 -3.22 -13.42 9.80
CA ARG A 123 -4.48 -13.01 9.13
C ARG A 123 -4.24 -11.90 8.11
N PHE A 124 -3.42 -10.91 8.45
CA PHE A 124 -3.06 -9.84 7.52
C PHE A 124 -2.35 -10.35 6.27
N LYS A 125 -1.41 -11.29 6.43
CA LYS A 125 -0.73 -11.93 5.31
C LYS A 125 -1.69 -12.75 4.45
N ASP A 126 -2.61 -13.49 5.07
CA ASP A 126 -3.61 -14.28 4.36
C ASP A 126 -4.57 -13.37 3.56
N ASP A 127 -4.97 -12.22 4.12
CA ASP A 127 -5.91 -11.28 3.48
C ASP A 127 -5.30 -10.40 2.37
N PHE A 128 -4.04 -10.01 2.51
CA PHE A 128 -3.41 -8.99 1.64
C PHE A 128 -2.16 -9.46 0.88
N GLY A 129 -1.63 -10.64 1.21
CA GLY A 129 -0.42 -11.19 0.58
C GLY A 129 0.86 -10.42 0.93
N THR A 130 0.86 -9.63 2.00
CA THR A 130 2.00 -8.84 2.48
C THR A 130 2.17 -9.01 3.99
N GLU A 131 3.37 -8.77 4.49
CA GLU A 131 3.66 -8.87 5.92
C GLU A 131 3.37 -7.54 6.62
N ALA A 132 2.78 -7.63 7.81
CA ALA A 132 2.75 -6.55 8.77
C ALA A 132 3.57 -6.97 9.99
N HIS A 133 4.14 -6.00 10.70
CA HIS A 133 4.88 -6.26 11.93
C HIS A 133 4.32 -5.44 13.08
N TYR A 134 3.96 -6.13 14.14
CA TYR A 134 3.53 -5.53 15.40
C TYR A 134 4.66 -5.72 16.39
N LEU A 135 5.11 -4.62 16.97
CA LEU A 135 6.26 -4.50 17.85
C LEU A 135 5.82 -3.75 19.11
N PHE A 136 6.62 -3.84 20.16
CA PHE A 136 6.49 -2.95 21.30
C PHE A 136 7.84 -2.38 21.71
N VAL A 137 7.82 -1.20 22.31
CA VAL A 137 9.00 -0.50 22.82
C VAL A 137 8.67 0.17 24.14
N GLU A 138 9.68 0.35 24.98
CA GLU A 138 9.56 1.12 26.20
C GLU A 138 9.35 2.61 25.92
N ASN A 139 8.62 3.30 26.79
CA ASN A 139 8.41 4.74 26.73
C ASN A 139 9.65 5.55 27.11
N GLU A 140 10.49 5.10 28.05
CA GLU A 140 11.65 5.86 28.49
C GLU A 140 12.74 5.91 27.41
N GLY A 141 13.22 7.12 27.10
CA GLY A 141 14.28 7.32 26.10
C GLY A 141 13.85 7.12 24.65
N LEU A 142 12.54 6.97 24.37
CA LEU A 142 12.05 6.83 23.00
C LEU A 142 12.33 8.09 22.18
N ASN A 143 13.16 7.96 21.15
CA ASN A 143 13.48 9.06 20.23
C ASN A 143 12.37 9.23 19.18
N THR A 144 11.38 10.06 19.50
CA THR A 144 10.22 10.30 18.63
C THR A 144 10.59 11.01 17.32
N GLU A 145 11.68 11.77 17.28
CA GLU A 145 12.14 12.44 16.06
C GLU A 145 12.77 11.44 15.07
N GLU A 146 13.52 10.45 15.55
CA GLU A 146 14.00 9.35 14.70
C GLU A 146 12.84 8.50 14.17
N LEU A 147 11.84 8.19 15.00
CA LEU A 147 10.64 7.48 14.56
C LEU A 147 9.93 8.24 13.42
N LYS A 148 9.77 9.55 13.56
CA LYS A 148 9.19 10.39 12.49
C LYS A 148 10.04 10.38 11.23
N ALA A 149 11.37 10.47 11.35
CA ALA A 149 12.29 10.41 10.22
C ALA A 149 12.19 9.06 9.48
N ASP A 150 11.96 7.98 10.20
CA ASP A 150 11.72 6.63 9.66
C ASP A 150 10.30 6.42 9.11
N GLY A 151 9.45 7.44 9.14
CA GLY A 151 8.10 7.43 8.56
C GLY A 151 7.02 6.89 9.49
N PHE A 152 7.29 6.80 10.80
CA PHE A 152 6.25 6.54 11.79
C PHE A 152 5.45 7.81 12.08
N ILE A 153 4.14 7.63 12.24
CA ILE A 153 3.21 8.65 12.70
C ILE A 153 2.62 8.22 14.04
N ASN A 154 2.48 9.19 14.93
CA ASN A 154 1.67 9.07 16.14
C ASN A 154 0.25 9.57 15.78
N ILE A 155 -0.79 8.85 16.19
CA ILE A 155 -2.19 9.11 15.81
C ILE A 155 -2.99 9.53 17.04
#